data_AF-A0A3S3V3T7-F1
#
_entry.id   AF-A0A3S3V3T7-F1
#
_cell.length_a   1.000
_cell.length_b   1.000
_cell.length_c   1.000
_cell.angle_alpha   90.00
_cell.angle_beta   90.00
_cell.angle_gamma   90.00
#
_symmetry.space_group_name_H-M   'P 1'
#
loop_
_entity.id
_entity.type
_entity.pdbx_description
1 polymer ?
#
loop_
_entity_poly.entity_id
_entity_poly.type
_entity_poly.pdbx_seq_one_letter_code
_entity_poly.pdbx_strand_id
1 'polypeptide(L)'
;ALVLLDAVVRLLPGVMGNAVSGEEESFENGLLEHPHYTRPQEFEGRPIPDVLISGNHRKIAEWRRAEAVKLTRERRPDLLADDPPR
;
A
#
# COMPACT_ATOMS: atom_id res chain seq x y z
N ALA A 1 2.93 -18.65 -17.44
CA ALA A 1 3.59 -17.61 -18.26
C ALA A 1 2.98 -16.23 -18.05
N LEU A 2 1.65 -16.06 -18.12
CA LEU A 2 0.98 -14.74 -18.08
C LEU A 2 1.28 -13.91 -16.82
N VAL A 3 1.30 -14.51 -15.63
CA VAL A 3 1.59 -13.79 -14.37
C VAL A 3 2.98 -13.13 -14.39
N LEU A 4 3.98 -13.84 -14.89
CA LEU A 4 5.35 -13.31 -14.99
C LEU A 4 5.41 -12.14 -15.98
N LEU A 5 4.75 -12.29 -17.14
CA LEU A 5 4.69 -11.23 -18.14
C LEU A 5 4.02 -9.99 -17.59
N ASP A 6 2.89 -10.13 -16.90
CA ASP A 6 2.18 -9.00 -16.28
C ASP A 6 3.06 -8.26 -15.27
N ALA A 7 3.70 -8.99 -14.34
CA ALA A 7 4.58 -8.39 -13.33
C ALA A 7 5.77 -7.64 -13.94
N VAL A 8 6.43 -8.22 -14.94
CA VAL A 8 7.61 -7.60 -15.58
C VAL A 8 7.22 -6.41 -16.46
N VAL A 9 6.12 -6.51 -17.21
CA VAL A 9 5.68 -5.45 -18.12
C VAL A 9 5.29 -4.18 -17.36
N ARG A 10 4.72 -4.30 -16.15
CA ARG A 10 4.41 -3.15 -15.29
C ARG A 10 5.62 -2.31 -14.90
N LEU A 11 6.81 -2.88 -14.91
CA LEU A 11 8.06 -2.18 -14.60
C LEU A 11 8.63 -1.39 -15.80
N LEU A 12 8.07 -1.56 -17.01
CA LEU A 12 8.56 -0.87 -18.20
C LEU A 12 8.09 0.60 -18.23
N PRO A 13 8.98 1.54 -18.60
CA PRO A 13 8.63 2.95 -18.71
C PRO A 13 7.43 3.20 -19.63
N GLY A 14 6.47 4.01 -19.17
CA GLY A 14 5.28 4.38 -19.94
C GLY A 14 4.11 3.39 -19.86
N VAL A 15 4.26 2.27 -19.14
CA VAL A 15 3.15 1.31 -18.93
C VAL A 15 2.26 1.74 -17.76
N MET A 16 2.83 2.00 -16.58
CA MET A 16 2.09 2.52 -15.44
C MET A 16 2.09 4.05 -15.53
N GLY A 17 0.94 4.64 -15.90
CA GLY A 17 0.83 6.05 -16.27
C GLY A 17 1.56 7.02 -15.35
N ASN A 18 1.38 6.90 -14.03
CA ASN A 18 2.20 7.60 -13.05
C ASN A 18 3.29 6.65 -12.53
N ALA A 19 4.56 6.97 -12.78
CA ALA A 19 5.69 6.15 -12.37
C ALA A 19 5.78 5.96 -10.84
N VAL A 20 5.32 6.95 -10.07
CA VAL A 20 5.34 6.91 -8.59
C VAL A 20 4.32 5.92 -8.03
N SER A 21 3.31 5.52 -8.82
CA SER A 21 2.29 4.56 -8.38
C SER A 21 2.88 3.21 -7.99
N GLY A 22 4.00 2.81 -8.60
CA GLY A 22 4.67 1.57 -8.23
C GLY A 22 5.35 1.62 -6.87
N GLU A 23 5.78 2.79 -6.38
CA GLU A 23 6.62 2.90 -5.17
C GLU A 23 5.87 2.64 -3.86
N GLU A 24 4.53 2.78 -3.87
CA GLU A 24 3.68 2.59 -2.69
C GLU A 24 2.97 1.22 -2.65
N GLU A 25 3.26 0.32 -3.60
CA GLU A 25 2.64 -1.00 -3.68
C GLU A 25 3.14 -1.96 -2.58
N SER A 26 2.38 -3.05 -2.38
CA SER A 26 2.81 -4.13 -1.50
C SER A 26 4.15 -4.72 -1.98
N PHE A 27 4.97 -5.13 -1.02
CA PHE A 27 6.28 -5.80 -1.19
C PHE A 27 7.46 -4.92 -1.63
N GLU A 28 7.23 -3.75 -2.22
CA GLU A 28 8.30 -2.84 -2.66
C GLU A 28 9.24 -2.41 -1.51
N ASN A 29 8.67 -2.24 -0.32
CA ASN A 29 9.39 -1.85 0.89
C ASN A 29 9.35 -2.93 1.98
N GLY A 30 9.11 -4.20 1.61
CA GLY A 30 8.98 -5.31 2.56
C GLY A 30 7.71 -5.23 3.43
N LEU A 31 6.68 -4.52 2.98
CA LEU A 31 5.42 -4.35 3.71
C LEU A 31 4.23 -4.59 2.80
N LEU A 32 3.11 -4.97 3.41
CA LEU A 32 1.81 -4.87 2.76
C LEU A 32 1.38 -3.39 2.67
N GLU A 33 0.63 -3.09 1.62
CA GLU A 33 0.07 -1.76 1.39
C GLU A 33 -0.97 -1.40 2.46
N HIS A 34 -1.09 -0.09 2.73
CA HIS A 34 -2.06 0.46 3.67
C HIS A 34 -3.51 0.33 3.16
N PRO A 35 -4.52 0.36 4.04
CA PRO A 35 -5.91 0.31 3.62
C PRO A 35 -6.31 1.58 2.85
N HIS A 36 -7.03 1.37 1.74
CA HIS A 36 -7.52 2.43 0.88
C HIS A 36 -9.00 2.73 1.13
N TYR A 37 -9.33 4.01 1.02
CA TYR A 37 -10.69 4.53 1.21
C TYR A 37 -11.06 5.41 0.02
N THR A 38 -12.32 5.33 -0.38
CA THR A 38 -12.91 6.19 -1.39
C THR A 38 -14.36 6.48 -1.00
N ARG A 39 -15.05 7.29 -1.79
CA ARG A 39 -16.45 7.64 -1.55
C ARG A 39 -17.34 6.39 -1.48
N PRO A 40 -18.41 6.40 -0.66
CA PRO A 40 -18.92 7.50 0.17
C PRO A 40 -18.14 7.73 1.48
N GLN A 41 -18.39 8.87 2.15
CA GLN A 41 -17.74 9.24 3.43
C GLN A 41 -17.99 8.23 4.55
N GLU A 42 -19.15 7.58 4.52
CA GLU A 42 -19.54 6.52 5.44
C GLU A 42 -20.21 5.40 4.63
N PHE A 43 -19.80 4.17 4.89
CA PHE A 43 -20.38 2.97 4.27
C PHE A 43 -20.77 1.99 5.37
N GLU A 44 -22.07 1.65 5.47
CA GLU A 44 -22.61 0.72 6.47
C GLU A 44 -22.22 1.09 7.93
N GLY A 45 -22.26 2.38 8.28
CA GLY A 45 -21.87 2.87 9.61
C GLY A 45 -20.37 2.90 9.87
N ARG A 46 -19.53 2.69 8.83
CA ARG A 46 -18.07 2.75 8.92
C ARG A 46 -17.57 4.02 8.22
N PRO A 47 -17.14 5.04 8.97
CA PRO A 47 -16.61 6.28 8.38
C PRO A 47 -15.18 6.08 7.85
N ILE A 48 -14.79 6.93 6.90
CA ILE A 48 -13.38 7.11 6.53
C ILE A 48 -12.61 7.68 7.74
N PRO A 49 -11.42 7.16 8.09
CA PRO A 49 -10.59 7.73 9.16
C PRO A 49 -10.38 9.25 9.02
N ASP A 50 -10.62 10.00 10.09
CA ASP A 50 -10.55 11.48 10.07
C ASP A 50 -9.20 12.04 9.58
N VAL A 51 -8.11 11.31 9.84
CA VAL A 51 -6.77 11.68 9.37
C VAL A 51 -6.70 11.75 7.84
N LEU A 52 -7.42 10.88 7.13
CA LEU A 52 -7.42 10.81 5.66
C LEU A 52 -8.19 11.97 5.01
N ILE A 53 -9.08 12.63 5.75
CA ILE A 53 -9.84 13.79 5.28
C ILE A 53 -9.31 15.13 5.86
N SER A 54 -8.23 15.08 6.64
CA SER A 54 -7.68 16.25 7.33
C SER A 54 -6.91 17.23 6.44
N GLY A 55 -6.57 16.84 5.20
CA GLY A 55 -5.67 17.59 4.32
C GLY A 55 -4.20 17.65 4.80
N ASN A 56 -3.87 17.03 5.93
CA ASN A 56 -2.51 17.02 6.46
C ASN A 56 -1.70 15.86 5.87
N HIS A 57 -1.00 16.11 4.77
CA HIS A 57 -0.20 15.12 4.06
C HIS A 57 0.79 14.36 4.95
N ARG A 58 1.44 15.05 5.90
CA ARG A 58 2.40 14.40 6.82
C ARG A 58 1.70 13.41 7.75
N LYS A 59 0.58 13.80 8.37
CA LYS A 59 -0.21 12.89 9.24
C LYS A 59 -0.78 11.72 8.46
N ILE A 60 -1.18 11.95 7.21
CA ILE A 60 -1.66 10.88 6.32
C ILE A 60 -0.54 9.88 6.04
N ALA A 61 0.66 10.34 5.68
CA ALA A 61 1.81 9.46 5.44
C ALA A 61 2.21 8.66 6.69
N GLU A 62 2.26 9.31 7.86
CA GLU A 62 2.53 8.66 9.15
C GLU A 62 1.48 7.57 9.46
N TRP A 63 0.20 7.87 9.25
CA TRP A 63 -0.90 6.91 9.47
C TRP A 63 -0.83 5.73 8.50
N ARG A 64 -0.63 6.00 7.19
CA ARG A 64 -0.51 4.95 6.16
C ARG A 64 0.65 4.01 6.49
N ARG A 65 1.80 4.54 6.88
CA ARG A 65 2.97 3.76 7.29
C ARG A 65 2.67 2.87 8.50
N ALA A 66 1.98 3.42 9.50
CA ALA A 66 1.61 2.67 10.71
C ALA A 66 0.64 1.52 10.39
N GLU A 67 -0.39 1.77 9.57
CA GLU A 67 -1.34 0.74 9.16
C GLU A 67 -0.69 -0.34 8.29
N ALA A 68 0.24 0.02 7.39
CA ALA A 68 1.02 -0.94 6.62
C ALA A 68 1.84 -1.88 7.52
N VAL A 69 2.53 -1.35 8.54
CA VAL A 69 3.28 -2.17 9.52
C VAL A 69 2.34 -3.09 10.29
N LYS A 70 1.23 -2.54 10.79
CA LYS A 70 0.24 -3.29 11.55
C LYS A 70 -0.30 -4.45 10.72
N LEU A 71 -0.75 -4.18 9.50
CA LEU A 71 -1.30 -5.18 8.59
C LEU A 71 -0.26 -6.25 8.24
N THR A 72 0.99 -5.84 7.98
CA THR A 72 2.09 -6.77 7.71
C THR A 72 2.36 -7.65 8.92
N ARG A 73 2.43 -7.09 10.13
CA ARG A 73 2.62 -7.87 11.36
C ARG A 73 1.51 -8.91 11.59
N GLU A 74 0.27 -8.54 11.30
CA GLU A 74 -0.89 -9.40 11.49
C GLU A 74 -0.99 -10.50 10.44
N ARG A 75 -0.64 -10.22 9.17
CA ARG A 75 -0.91 -11.14 8.03
C ARG A 75 0.32 -11.77 7.39
N ARG A 76 1.46 -11.09 7.43
CA ARG A 76 2.73 -11.49 6.82
C ARG A 76 3.91 -11.12 7.75
N PRO A 77 3.93 -11.64 8.99
CA PRO A 77 5.00 -11.33 9.94
C PRO A 77 6.40 -11.76 9.43
N ASP A 78 6.44 -12.69 8.47
CA ASP A 78 7.66 -13.10 7.76
C ASP A 78 8.34 -11.94 7.03
N LEU A 79 7.58 -10.97 6.51
CA LEU A 79 8.14 -9.81 5.81
C LEU A 79 8.81 -8.79 6.75
N LEU A 80 8.60 -8.89 8.07
CA LEU A 80 9.18 -7.98 9.07
C LEU A 80 10.52 -8.46 9.64
N ALA A 81 10.92 -9.69 9.36
CA ALA A 81 12.20 -10.24 9.77
C ALA A 81 13.27 -9.96 8.70
N ASP A 82 14.53 -9.81 9.10
CA ASP A 82 15.69 -9.54 8.22
C ASP A 82 16.05 -10.71 7.26
N ASP A 83 15.14 -11.62 6.95
CA ASP A 83 15.34 -12.70 5.97
C ASP A 83 14.50 -12.42 4.71
N PRO A 84 14.97 -11.56 3.79
CA PRO A 84 14.31 -11.39 2.51
C PRO A 84 14.26 -12.75 1.78
N PRO A 85 13.21 -13.03 0.99
CA PRO A 85 13.13 -14.28 0.24
C PRO A 85 14.38 -14.43 -0.64
N ARG A 86 15.09 -15.57 -0.51
CA ARG A 86 16.21 -15.94 -1.39
C ARG A 86 15.79 -16.10 -2.85
#